data_AF-A0AAD7P8G9-F1
#
_entry.id   AF-A0AAD7P8G9-F1
#
_cell.length_a   1.000
_cell.length_b   1.000
_cell.length_c   1.000
_cell.angle_alpha   90.00
_cell.angle_beta   90.00
_cell.angle_gamma   90.00
#
_symmetry.space_group_name_H-M   'P 1'
#
loop_
_entity.id
_entity.type
_entity.pdbx_description
1 polymer ?
#
loop_
_entity_poly.entity_id
_entity_poly.type
_entity_poly.pdbx_seq_one_letter_code
_entity_poly.pdbx_strand_id
1 'polypeptide(L)'
;MQMGKKLYVPRVEDKNSHMRMLKISCMDDLIANSMNILEPAPEDGDGNGREDGAPFSLFALSYSQQIMGEGDIPITPSDVPVDALVSPAGVILINPSALDRM
;
A
#
# COMPACT_ATOMS: atom_id res chain seq x y z
N MET A 1 4.35 -16.67 -14.28
CA MET A 1 3.11 -16.06 -14.81
C MET A 1 3.08 -14.62 -14.37
N GLN A 2 3.28 -13.65 -15.27
CA GLN A 2 2.95 -12.27 -14.95
C GLN A 2 1.43 -12.20 -15.01
N MET A 3 0.77 -12.38 -13.87
CA MET A 3 -0.68 -12.23 -13.81
C MET A 3 -1.01 -10.78 -14.20
N GLY A 4 -1.97 -10.58 -15.09
CA GLY A 4 -2.49 -9.26 -15.49
C GLY A 4 -3.26 -8.57 -14.36
N LYS A 5 -2.64 -8.45 -13.18
CA LYS A 5 -3.18 -7.72 -12.04
C LYS A 5 -3.07 -6.22 -12.35
N LYS A 6 -4.11 -5.47 -11.98
CA LYS A 6 -4.05 -4.01 -11.97
C LYS A 6 -3.15 -3.56 -10.82
N LEU A 7 -2.27 -2.61 -11.08
CA LEU A 7 -1.37 -2.02 -10.08
C LEU A 7 -1.87 -0.63 -9.72
N TYR A 8 -2.04 -0.39 -8.43
CA TYR A 8 -2.42 0.91 -7.87
C TYR A 8 -1.29 1.38 -6.95
N VAL A 9 -0.94 2.65 -7.04
CA VAL A 9 0.14 3.27 -6.26
C VAL A 9 -0.42 4.48 -5.51
N PRO A 10 -0.01 4.73 -4.25
CA PRO A 10 -0.48 5.86 -3.49
C PRO A 10 -0.02 7.19 -4.06
N ARG A 11 -0.94 8.16 -4.13
CA ARG A 11 -0.68 9.59 -4.34
C ARG A 11 -1.12 10.35 -3.09
N VAL A 12 -0.27 11.22 -2.58
CA VAL A 12 -0.55 12.01 -1.35
C VAL A 12 -1.13 13.37 -1.72
N GLU A 13 -2.17 13.77 -1.00
CA GLU A 13 -2.75 15.12 -1.07
C GLU A 13 -2.47 15.84 0.25
N ASP A 14 -1.30 16.50 0.31
CA ASP A 14 -0.67 17.03 1.53
C ASP A 14 -1.60 17.86 2.42
N LYS A 15 -2.54 18.62 1.84
CA LYS A 15 -3.37 19.56 2.59
C LYS A 15 -4.36 18.91 3.56
N ASN A 16 -4.72 17.64 3.33
CA ASN A 16 -5.74 16.96 4.13
C ASN A 16 -5.24 15.65 4.76
N SER A 17 -3.97 15.29 4.59
CA SER A 17 -3.47 13.93 4.92
C SER A 17 -4.24 12.82 4.19
N HIS A 18 -4.73 13.12 2.99
CA HIS A 18 -5.48 12.16 2.18
C HIS A 18 -4.52 11.41 1.26
N MET A 19 -4.77 10.10 1.12
CA MET A 19 -4.06 9.24 0.20
C MET A 19 -5.07 8.62 -0.76
N ARG A 20 -4.81 8.72 -2.07
CA ARG A 20 -5.59 8.05 -3.11
C ARG A 20 -4.77 6.95 -3.75
N MET A 21 -5.42 5.86 -4.14
CA MET A 21 -4.75 4.73 -4.78
C MET A 21 -5.03 4.81 -6.27
N LEU A 22 -4.09 5.34 -7.06
CA LEU A 22 -4.33 5.54 -8.50
C LEU A 22 -3.70 4.42 -9.31
N LYS A 23 -4.44 3.92 -10.30
CA LYS A 23 -3.94 2.88 -11.20
C LYS A 23 -2.85 3.41 -12.12
N ILE A 24 -1.81 2.61 -12.26
CA ILE A 24 -0.75 2.83 -13.25
C ILE A 24 -0.72 1.69 -14.26
N SER A 25 -0.36 2.01 -15.48
CA SER A 25 -0.19 1.07 -16.59
C SER A 25 1.30 0.79 -16.84
N CYS A 26 2.17 1.77 -16.61
CA CYS A 26 3.63 1.64 -16.72
C CYS A 26 4.36 2.58 -15.75
N MET A 27 5.69 2.50 -15.72
CA MET A 27 6.52 3.38 -14.88
C MET A 27 6.50 4.84 -15.34
N ASP A 28 6.22 5.12 -16.62
CA ASP A 28 6.15 6.49 -17.15
C ASP A 28 4.92 7.26 -16.64
N ASP A 29 3.96 6.58 -16.01
CA ASP A 29 2.84 7.18 -15.30
C ASP A 29 3.24 7.86 -13.98
N LEU A 30 4.49 7.67 -13.52
CA LEU A 30 4.97 8.16 -12.24
C LEU A 30 5.71 9.50 -12.41
N ILE A 31 5.43 10.42 -11.50
CA ILE A 31 6.12 11.70 -11.37
C ILE A 31 6.75 11.80 -9.98
N ALA A 32 7.91 12.44 -9.89
CA ALA A 32 8.58 12.68 -8.62
C ALA A 32 7.97 13.91 -7.93
N ASN A 33 7.67 13.78 -6.63
CA ASN A 33 7.35 14.93 -5.79
C ASN A 33 8.63 15.66 -5.32
N SER A 34 8.49 16.67 -4.46
CA SER A 34 9.62 17.47 -3.93
C SER A 34 10.66 16.67 -3.13
N MET A 35 10.30 15.45 -2.69
CA MET A 35 11.16 14.54 -1.94
C MET A 35 11.74 13.43 -2.84
N ASN A 36 11.60 13.55 -4.16
CA ASN A 36 11.95 12.53 -5.16
C ASN A 36 11.20 11.20 -4.98
N ILE A 37 10.06 11.20 -4.27
CA ILE A 37 9.20 10.03 -4.17
C ILE A 37 8.33 9.99 -5.42
N LEU A 38 8.31 8.83 -6.09
CA LEU A 38 7.49 8.60 -7.25
C LEU A 38 6.04 8.35 -6.85
N GLU A 39 5.13 9.14 -7.42
CA GLU A 39 3.69 9.05 -7.25
C GLU A 39 3.00 9.09 -8.62
N PRO A 40 1.81 8.49 -8.79
CA PRO A 40 1.10 8.54 -10.07
C PRO A 40 0.77 9.97 -10.46
N ALA A 41 0.94 10.33 -11.73
CA ALA A 41 0.41 11.59 -12.26
C ALA A 41 -1.12 11.66 -12.02
N PRO A 42 -1.69 12.83 -11.71
CA PRO A 42 -3.13 12.96 -11.43
C PRO A 42 -4.03 12.49 -12.58
N GLU A 43 -3.55 12.71 -13.82
CA GLU A 43 -4.22 12.36 -15.05
C GLU A 43 -3.42 11.31 -15.82
N ASP A 44 -4.09 10.58 -16.71
CA ASP A 44 -3.47 9.68 -17.67
C ASP A 44 -2.93 10.45 -18.90
N GLY A 45 -2.34 9.72 -19.85
CA GLY A 45 -1.82 10.31 -21.09
C GLY A 45 -2.88 10.98 -21.98
N ASP A 46 -4.16 10.69 -21.75
CA ASP A 46 -5.30 11.27 -22.47
C ASP A 46 -5.91 12.48 -21.71
N GLY A 47 -5.37 12.83 -20.54
CA GLY A 47 -5.86 13.92 -19.69
C GLY A 47 -7.06 13.54 -18.81
N ASN A 48 -7.38 12.26 -18.67
CA ASN A 48 -8.48 11.80 -17.81
C ASN A 48 -7.99 11.48 -16.40
N GLY A 49 -8.88 11.62 -15.41
CA GLY A 49 -8.62 11.16 -14.05
C GLY A 49 -8.43 9.64 -13.99
N ARG A 50 -7.43 9.19 -13.22
CA ARG A 50 -7.13 7.76 -13.04
C ARG A 50 -8.18 7.03 -12.20
N GLU A 51 -8.37 5.74 -12.45
CA GLU A 51 -9.24 4.90 -11.61
C GLU A 51 -8.69 4.82 -10.18
N ASP A 52 -9.56 5.06 -9.19
CA ASP A 52 -9.23 4.95 -7.76
C ASP A 52 -9.36 3.49 -7.28
N GLY A 53 -8.56 3.15 -6.28
CA GLY A 53 -8.53 1.82 -5.69
C GLY A 53 -9.68 1.60 -4.70
N ALA A 54 -10.16 0.36 -4.64
CA ALA A 54 -11.07 -0.09 -3.59
C ALA A 54 -10.29 -0.48 -2.32
N PRO A 55 -10.94 -0.62 -1.15
CA PRO A 55 -10.27 -1.19 0.02
C PRO A 55 -9.66 -2.57 -0.27
N PHE A 56 -8.39 -2.74 0.09
CA PHE A 56 -7.61 -3.94 -0.14
C PHE A 56 -7.30 -4.63 1.20
N SER A 57 -7.04 -5.95 1.15
CA SER A 57 -6.39 -6.61 2.29
C SER A 57 -4.99 -6.05 2.50
N LEU A 58 -4.64 -5.80 3.76
CA LEU A 58 -3.41 -5.10 4.13
C LEU A 58 -2.34 -6.10 4.54
N PHE A 59 -1.32 -6.25 3.69
CA PHE A 59 -0.16 -7.08 3.97
C PHE A 59 1.06 -6.18 4.13
N ALA A 60 1.72 -6.22 5.29
CA ALA A 60 2.97 -5.50 5.48
C ALA A 60 4.16 -6.43 5.21
N LEU A 61 5.04 -5.97 4.32
CA LEU A 61 6.31 -6.63 4.05
C LEU A 61 7.37 -6.07 4.99
N SER A 62 8.06 -6.93 5.73
CA SER A 62 9.06 -6.51 6.72
C SER A 62 10.21 -7.50 6.85
N TYR A 63 11.37 -6.98 7.28
CA TYR A 63 12.46 -7.81 7.79
C TYR A 63 12.23 -8.13 9.25
N SER A 64 12.75 -9.27 9.73
CA SER A 64 12.57 -9.70 11.12
C SER A 64 13.07 -8.67 12.15
N GLN A 65 14.08 -7.86 11.81
CA GLN A 65 14.59 -6.77 12.66
C GLN A 65 13.57 -5.62 12.87
N GLN A 66 12.57 -5.50 11.99
CA GLN A 66 11.51 -4.49 12.09
C GLN A 66 10.31 -4.99 12.90
N ILE A 67 10.31 -6.25 13.34
CA ILE A 67 9.22 -6.85 14.11
C ILE A 67 9.59 -6.77 15.59
N MET A 68 8.78 -6.05 16.36
CA MET A 68 8.92 -5.89 17.80
C MET A 68 8.02 -6.89 18.54
N GLY A 69 8.31 -7.15 19.82
CA GLY A 69 7.49 -8.02 20.66
C GLY A 69 6.13 -7.41 20.95
N GLU A 70 5.21 -8.25 21.43
CA GLU A 70 3.90 -7.80 21.87
C GLU A 70 4.02 -6.82 23.03
N GLY A 71 3.33 -5.67 22.92
CA GLY A 71 3.35 -4.61 23.94
C GLY A 71 4.49 -3.59 23.80
N ASP A 72 5.44 -3.79 22.87
CA ASP A 72 6.56 -2.85 22.66
C ASP A 72 6.15 -1.58 21.89
N ILE A 73 5.07 -1.65 21.11
CA ILE A 73 4.53 -0.52 20.33
C ILE A 73 3.24 -0.02 21.00
N PRO A 74 3.16 1.27 21.38
CA PRO A 74 1.93 1.86 21.89
C PRO A 74 0.83 1.84 20.83
N ILE A 75 -0.34 1.30 21.17
CA ILE A 75 -1.53 1.24 20.30
C ILE A 75 -2.60 2.19 20.83
N THR A 76 -3.19 2.97 19.95
CA THR A 76 -4.33 3.85 20.19
C THR A 76 -5.61 3.29 19.55
N PRO A 77 -6.81 3.74 19.97
CA PRO A 77 -8.06 3.30 19.35
C PRO A 77 -8.22 3.67 17.86
N SER A 78 -7.38 4.58 17.35
CA SER A 78 -7.41 4.99 15.94
C SER A 78 -6.52 4.13 15.05
N ASP A 79 -5.67 3.29 15.63
CA ASP A 79 -4.79 2.42 14.86
C ASP A 79 -5.55 1.25 14.25
N VAL A 80 -5.24 0.95 12.98
CA VAL A 80 -5.83 -0.15 12.23
C VAL A 80 -4.78 -1.23 12.03
N PRO A 81 -4.98 -2.47 12.53
CA PRO A 81 -4.03 -3.56 12.30
C PRO A 81 -4.04 -3.99 10.83
N VAL A 82 -2.88 -4.38 10.33
CA VAL A 82 -2.77 -5.08 9.04
C VAL A 82 -3.30 -6.52 9.17
N ASP A 83 -3.62 -7.14 8.04
CA ASP A 83 -4.15 -8.51 8.01
C ASP A 83 -3.06 -9.57 8.24
N ALA A 84 -1.83 -9.33 7.76
CA ALA A 84 -0.66 -10.16 8.07
C ALA A 84 0.66 -9.42 7.87
N LEU A 85 1.71 -9.92 8.54
CA LEU A 85 3.10 -9.56 8.30
C LEU A 85 3.78 -10.66 7.47
N VAL A 86 4.51 -10.27 6.43
CA VAL A 86 5.25 -11.19 5.57
C VAL A 86 6.73 -10.82 5.63
N SER A 87 7.56 -11.80 5.97
CA SER A 87 9.01 -11.63 6.07
C SER A 87 9.74 -12.76 5.35
N PRO A 88 11.06 -12.61 5.07
CA PRO A 88 11.86 -13.72 4.55
C PRO A 88 11.87 -14.96 5.44
N ALA A 89 11.65 -14.80 6.75
CA ALA A 89 11.63 -15.90 7.71
C ALA A 89 10.26 -16.62 7.79
N GLY A 90 9.19 -16.00 7.28
CA GLY A 90 7.84 -16.55 7.33
C GLY A 90 6.74 -15.50 7.41
N VAL A 91 5.50 -15.96 7.60
CA VAL A 91 4.28 -15.16 7.66
C VAL A 91 3.69 -15.19 9.06
N ILE A 92 3.29 -14.03 9.58
CA ILE A 92 2.54 -13.88 10.83
C ILE A 92 1.14 -13.38 10.47
N LEU A 93 0.14 -14.25 10.59
CA LEU A 93 -1.26 -13.89 10.35
C LEU A 93 -1.82 -13.14 11.57
N ILE A 94 -2.41 -11.97 11.34
CA ILE A 94 -3.08 -11.17 12.37
C ILE A 94 -4.59 -11.39 12.27
N ASN A 95 -5.12 -11.35 11.06
CA ASN A 95 -6.51 -11.68 10.76
C ASN A 95 -6.59 -13.05 10.06
N PRO A 96 -7.23 -14.07 10.66
CA PRO A 96 -7.34 -15.40 10.06
C PRO A 96 -8.00 -15.40 8.67
N SER A 97 -8.94 -14.46 8.43
CA SER A 97 -9.65 -14.32 7.14
C SER A 97 -8.72 -13.92 5.98
N ALA A 98 -7.49 -13.51 6.28
CA ALA A 98 -6.48 -13.16 5.29
C ALA A 98 -5.95 -14.39 4.53
N LEU A 99 -5.99 -15.57 5.16
CA LEU A 99 -5.52 -16.81 4.55
C LEU A 99 -6.37 -17.22 3.34
N ASP A 100 -7.69 -16.96 3.40
CA ASP A 100 -8.62 -17.25 2.31
C ASP A 100 -8.41 -16.32 1.08
N ARG A 101 -7.53 -15.31 1.20
CA ARG A 101 -7.29 -14.27 0.19
C ARG A 101 -5.86 -14.24 -0.35
N MET A 102 -4.95 -15.07 0.18
CA MET A 102 -3.58 -15.26 -0.34
C MET A 102 -3.55 -16.27 -1.48
#